data_AF-U2EHF7-F1
#
_entry.id   AF-U2EHF7-F1
#
_cell.length_a   1.000
_cell.length_b   1.000
_cell.length_c   1.000
_cell.angle_alpha   90.00
_cell.angle_beta   90.00
_cell.angle_gamma   90.00
#
_symmetry.space_group_name_H-M   'P 1'
#
loop_
_entity.id
_entity.type
_entity.pdbx_description
1 polymer ?
#
loop_
_entity_poly.entity_id
_entity_poly.type
_entity_poly.pdbx_seq_one_letter_code
_entity_poly.pdbx_strand_id
1 'polypeptide(L)'
;MSSITFNKDKRIGKVLFIVEGLEDEMYILHKIFTQVFDYQYEKLNRLSKYKPYNVKDNPHSSIFVINTKESNIKDIENTDGYLDELFTKLINDYKFPVDKAAIFYIFDRDNKSNTNTRTFEKLIKNLKSSRDPNDYTYTQGLLLLSYPSIESFTAANYIDNTFEIEMDTGNSLKSYLHHFHKFTNQKINQDTILSAAHEMLRALTNIGIDDYNLDDFSATNLKVYEYEENHYSIYKKYKLLSLLCISLLDLGLINIED
;
A
#
# COMPACT_ATOMS: atom_id res chain seq x y z
N MET A 1 19.68 14.49 -5.45
CA MET A 1 18.78 13.35 -5.15
C MET A 1 19.00 13.04 -3.71
N SER A 2 17.95 13.10 -2.89
CA SER A 2 18.01 12.69 -1.50
C SER A 2 18.51 11.24 -1.42
N SER A 3 19.39 10.96 -0.47
CA SER A 3 19.87 9.61 -0.22
C SER A 3 18.75 8.82 0.46
N ILE A 4 18.59 7.54 0.10
CA ILE A 4 17.64 6.66 0.78
C ILE A 4 18.43 5.55 1.47
N THR A 5 18.24 5.43 2.78
CA THR A 5 18.83 4.37 3.59
C THR A 5 17.85 3.23 3.79
N PHE A 6 18.38 2.01 3.97
CA PHE A 6 17.59 0.79 4.12
C PHE A 6 17.89 0.13 5.47
N ASN A 7 16.89 0.02 6.35
CA ASN A 7 17.04 -0.45 7.72
C ASN A 7 16.56 -1.90 7.86
N LYS A 8 17.36 -2.84 7.38
CA LYS A 8 16.98 -4.26 7.32
C LYS A 8 16.57 -4.86 8.68
N ASP A 9 17.27 -4.47 9.75
CA ASP A 9 17.08 -5.06 11.10
C ASP A 9 16.11 -4.25 11.98
N LYS A 10 15.39 -3.27 11.41
CA LYS A 10 14.44 -2.44 12.16
C LYS A 10 13.36 -3.32 12.81
N ARG A 11 13.05 -3.03 14.07
CA ARG A 11 11.89 -3.63 14.75
C ARG A 11 10.69 -2.73 14.52
N ILE A 12 9.65 -3.30 13.91
CA ILE A 12 8.44 -2.56 13.49
C ILE A 12 7.19 -2.96 14.27
N GLY A 13 7.30 -3.94 15.17
CA GLY A 13 6.17 -4.40 15.98
C GLY A 13 5.16 -5.20 15.16
N LYS A 14 3.87 -4.91 15.35
CA LYS A 14 2.77 -5.59 14.67
C LYS A 14 2.23 -4.68 13.57
N VAL A 15 2.06 -5.22 12.38
CA VAL A 15 1.55 -4.46 11.23
C VAL A 15 0.44 -5.23 10.55
N LEU A 16 -0.67 -4.56 10.27
CA LEU A 16 -1.81 -5.09 9.54
C LEU A 16 -1.93 -4.38 8.18
N PHE A 17 -1.92 -5.14 7.10
CA PHE A 17 -2.30 -4.64 5.78
C PHE A 17 -3.69 -5.14 5.41
N ILE A 18 -4.51 -4.22 4.93
CA ILE A 18 -5.84 -4.47 4.37
C ILE A 18 -5.77 -4.13 2.89
N VAL A 19 -5.90 -5.13 2.03
CA VAL A 19 -5.71 -4.96 0.58
C VAL A 19 -7.01 -5.20 -0.20
N GLU A 20 -7.10 -4.66 -1.41
CA GLU A 20 -8.27 -4.84 -2.28
C GLU A 20 -8.31 -6.22 -2.96
N GLY A 21 -7.17 -6.67 -3.49
CA GLY A 21 -7.03 -7.88 -4.28
C GLY A 21 -6.81 -9.17 -3.47
N LEU A 22 -6.73 -10.28 -4.20
CA LEU A 22 -6.61 -11.64 -3.65
C LEU A 22 -5.17 -12.19 -3.70
N GLU A 23 -4.38 -11.75 -4.67
CA GLU A 23 -3.12 -12.41 -5.01
C GLU A 23 -1.94 -11.45 -5.11
N ASP A 24 -2.00 -10.42 -5.96
CA ASP A 24 -0.84 -9.61 -6.32
C ASP A 24 -0.33 -8.75 -5.14
N GLU A 25 -1.20 -8.03 -4.43
CA GLU A 25 -0.83 -7.22 -3.26
C GLU A 25 -0.29 -8.10 -2.14
N MET A 26 -0.99 -9.19 -1.82
CA MET A 26 -0.53 -10.14 -0.80
C MET A 26 0.81 -10.78 -1.17
N TYR A 27 1.07 -11.00 -2.47
CA TYR A 27 2.34 -11.55 -2.94
C TYR A 27 3.48 -10.53 -2.84
N ILE A 28 3.23 -9.28 -3.24
CA ILE A 28 4.19 -8.18 -3.11
C ILE A 28 4.57 -7.96 -1.64
N LEU A 29 3.57 -7.88 -0.75
CA LEU A 29 3.80 -7.71 0.69
C LEU A 29 4.57 -8.91 1.28
N HIS A 30 4.21 -10.14 0.89
CA HIS A 30 4.98 -11.33 1.27
C HIS A 30 6.44 -11.20 0.83
N LYS A 31 6.71 -10.77 -0.41
CA LYS A 31 8.06 -10.60 -0.93
C LYS A 31 8.87 -9.59 -0.14
N ILE A 32 8.32 -8.40 0.05
CA ILE A 32 8.96 -7.32 0.82
C ILE A 32 9.27 -7.81 2.23
N PHE A 33 8.24 -8.22 2.98
CA PHE A 33 8.41 -8.42 4.41
C PHE A 33 9.06 -9.76 4.79
N THR A 34 8.96 -10.81 3.98
CA THR A 34 9.63 -12.09 4.29
C THR A 34 10.98 -12.23 3.60
N GLN A 35 11.11 -11.89 2.32
CA GLN A 35 12.33 -12.19 1.57
C GLN A 35 13.36 -11.08 1.69
N VAL A 36 12.90 -9.82 1.79
CA VAL A 36 13.82 -8.67 1.92
C VAL A 36 14.11 -8.36 3.39
N PHE A 37 13.06 -8.24 4.23
CA PHE A 37 13.20 -7.86 5.64
C PHE A 37 13.22 -9.02 6.63
N ASP A 38 12.95 -10.26 6.20
CA ASP A 38 12.98 -11.44 7.06
C ASP A 38 12.08 -11.32 8.31
N TYR A 39 10.85 -10.80 8.16
CA TYR A 39 9.83 -10.79 9.21
C TYR A 39 8.88 -11.98 9.10
N GLN A 40 8.20 -12.29 10.21
CA GLN A 40 7.06 -13.20 10.17
C GLN A 40 5.92 -12.57 9.38
N TYR A 41 5.27 -13.36 8.55
CA TYR A 41 4.17 -12.91 7.71
C TYR A 41 3.04 -13.93 7.72
N GLU A 42 1.83 -13.46 7.90
CA GLU A 42 0.62 -14.27 7.85
C GLU A 42 -0.39 -13.62 6.91
N LYS A 43 -1.17 -14.43 6.21
CA LYS A 43 -2.29 -13.92 5.42
C LYS A 43 -3.55 -14.73 5.64
N LEU A 44 -4.69 -14.06 5.63
CA LEU A 44 -6.03 -14.64 5.59
C LEU A 44 -6.83 -13.92 4.50
N ASN A 45 -7.12 -14.59 3.39
CA ASN A 45 -7.94 -13.99 2.35
C ASN A 45 -9.45 -14.22 2.59
N ARG A 46 -10.30 -13.47 1.86
CA ARG A 46 -11.77 -13.54 1.92
C ARG A 46 -12.37 -14.91 1.59
N LEU A 47 -11.59 -15.81 0.97
CA LEU A 47 -11.94 -17.22 0.78
C LEU A 47 -11.58 -18.08 2.00
N SER A 48 -11.29 -17.45 3.14
CA SER A 48 -10.85 -18.07 4.38
C SER A 48 -9.59 -18.94 4.27
N LYS A 49 -8.71 -18.67 3.29
CA LYS A 49 -7.44 -19.37 3.15
C LYS A 49 -6.36 -18.67 3.99
N TYR A 50 -6.05 -19.27 5.14
CA TYR A 50 -4.93 -18.87 5.99
C TYR A 50 -3.61 -19.48 5.51
N LYS A 51 -2.53 -18.69 5.50
CA LYS A 51 -1.16 -19.17 5.25
C LYS A 51 -0.12 -18.39 6.07
N PRO A 52 0.66 -19.07 6.93
CA PRO A 52 1.82 -18.48 7.58
C PRO A 52 3.09 -18.64 6.74
N TYR A 53 4.02 -17.71 6.90
CA TYR A 53 5.33 -17.68 6.24
C TYR A 53 6.38 -17.16 7.20
N ASN A 54 7.59 -17.70 7.09
CA ASN A 54 8.74 -17.31 7.90
C ASN A 54 8.40 -17.27 9.41
N VAL A 55 7.80 -18.36 9.91
CA VAL A 55 7.33 -18.45 11.30
C VAL A 55 8.54 -18.40 12.23
N LYS A 56 8.51 -17.47 13.19
CA LYS A 56 9.58 -17.27 14.17
C LYS A 56 9.02 -17.45 15.58
N ASP A 57 9.88 -17.88 16.50
CA ASP A 57 9.51 -17.89 17.91
C ASP A 57 9.56 -16.46 18.46
N ASN A 58 8.46 -16.02 19.08
CA ASN A 58 8.30 -14.68 19.66
C ASN A 58 8.79 -13.50 18.78
N PRO A 59 8.20 -13.30 17.58
CA PRO A 59 8.68 -12.32 16.62
C PRO A 59 8.48 -10.88 17.13
N HIS A 60 9.58 -10.12 17.21
CA HIS A 60 9.55 -8.68 17.46
C HIS A 60 8.88 -7.87 16.33
N SER A 61 8.87 -8.43 15.11
CA SER A 61 8.22 -7.86 13.93
C SER A 61 7.34 -8.92 13.27
N SER A 62 6.05 -8.67 13.10
CA SER A 62 5.16 -9.58 12.35
C SER A 62 4.09 -8.83 11.58
N ILE A 63 3.86 -9.29 10.35
CA ILE A 63 2.90 -8.74 9.42
C ILE A 63 1.70 -9.68 9.31
N PHE A 64 0.50 -9.12 9.34
CA PHE A 64 -0.72 -9.84 8.97
C PHE A 64 -1.35 -9.13 7.77
N VAL A 65 -1.79 -9.90 6.77
CA VAL A 65 -2.44 -9.35 5.58
C VAL A 65 -3.82 -9.98 5.40
N ILE A 66 -4.81 -9.13 5.26
CA ILE A 66 -6.19 -9.49 4.97
C ILE A 66 -6.68 -8.69 3.76
N ASN A 67 -7.82 -9.05 3.21
CA ASN A 67 -8.47 -8.25 2.20
C ASN A 67 -9.91 -7.90 2.57
N THR A 68 -10.44 -6.88 1.88
CA THR A 68 -11.85 -6.53 1.97
C THR A 68 -12.74 -7.62 1.37
N LYS A 69 -14.02 -7.58 1.77
CA LYS A 69 -15.04 -8.54 1.38
C LYS A 69 -15.14 -8.68 -0.14
N GLU A 70 -15.19 -7.56 -0.84
CA GLU A 70 -15.10 -7.44 -2.28
C GLU A 70 -13.92 -6.53 -2.65
N SER A 71 -13.53 -6.58 -3.93
CA SER A 71 -12.52 -5.68 -4.48
C SER A 71 -13.18 -4.35 -4.83
N ASN A 72 -13.56 -3.59 -3.80
CA ASN A 72 -14.14 -2.26 -3.92
C ASN A 72 -13.75 -1.40 -2.73
N ILE A 73 -13.44 -0.13 -2.98
CA ILE A 73 -13.01 0.77 -1.90
C ILE A 73 -14.11 1.08 -0.87
N LYS A 74 -15.39 0.95 -1.24
CA LYS A 74 -16.52 1.18 -0.32
C LYS A 74 -16.55 0.18 0.84
N ASP A 75 -15.96 -0.99 0.66
CA ASP A 75 -15.93 -2.01 1.71
C ASP A 75 -15.05 -1.60 2.89
N ILE A 76 -14.17 -0.62 2.70
CA ILE A 76 -13.42 0.00 3.79
C ILE A 76 -14.35 0.76 4.74
N GLU A 77 -15.45 1.34 4.23
CA GLU A 77 -16.44 2.02 5.08
C GLU A 77 -17.16 1.05 6.03
N ASN A 78 -16.96 -0.27 5.84
CA ASN A 78 -17.37 -1.33 6.75
C ASN A 78 -18.84 -1.24 7.16
N THR A 79 -19.71 -0.87 6.22
CA THR A 79 -21.14 -0.63 6.50
C THR A 79 -21.88 -1.88 6.96
N ASP A 80 -21.37 -3.07 6.64
CA ASP A 80 -21.93 -4.35 7.03
C ASP A 80 -21.19 -5.03 8.20
N GLY A 81 -20.18 -4.38 8.79
CA GLY A 81 -19.41 -4.90 9.92
C GLY A 81 -18.37 -5.97 9.58
N TYR A 82 -18.14 -6.26 8.29
CA TYR A 82 -17.17 -7.28 7.86
C TYR A 82 -15.76 -7.12 8.45
N LEU A 83 -15.20 -5.91 8.43
CA LEU A 83 -13.86 -5.67 8.98
C LEU A 83 -13.83 -5.81 10.50
N ASP A 84 -14.91 -5.45 11.21
CA ASP A 84 -14.99 -5.62 12.67
C ASP A 84 -15.03 -7.10 13.07
N GLU A 85 -15.80 -7.91 12.33
CA GLU A 85 -15.80 -9.36 12.49
C GLU A 85 -14.41 -9.95 12.23
N LEU A 86 -13.74 -9.47 11.18
CA LEU A 86 -12.41 -9.93 10.82
C LEU A 86 -11.36 -9.52 11.86
N PHE A 87 -11.41 -8.30 12.39
CA PHE A 87 -10.54 -7.87 13.48
C PHE A 87 -10.76 -8.69 14.75
N THR A 88 -12.03 -8.96 15.10
CA THR A 88 -12.38 -9.84 16.22
C THR A 88 -11.78 -11.24 16.02
N LYS A 89 -11.86 -11.77 14.79
CA LYS A 89 -11.26 -13.05 14.43
C LYS A 89 -9.74 -13.04 14.54
N LEU A 90 -9.07 -11.99 14.06
CA LEU A 90 -7.61 -11.83 14.17
C LEU A 90 -7.15 -11.84 15.64
N ILE A 91 -7.86 -11.12 16.50
CA ILE A 91 -7.56 -11.07 17.94
C ILE A 91 -7.80 -12.42 18.61
N ASN A 92 -8.97 -13.02 18.40
CA ASN A 92 -9.40 -14.20 19.15
C ASN A 92 -8.74 -15.49 18.64
N ASP A 93 -8.69 -15.68 17.32
CA ASP A 93 -8.28 -16.96 16.71
C ASP A 93 -6.78 -16.96 16.42
N TYR A 94 -6.26 -15.84 15.91
CA TYR A 94 -4.86 -15.73 15.46
C TYR A 94 -3.95 -15.01 16.47
N LYS A 95 -4.50 -14.53 17.59
CA LYS A 95 -3.76 -13.81 18.64
C LYS A 95 -2.99 -12.60 18.13
N PHE A 96 -3.50 -11.96 17.06
CA PHE A 96 -2.92 -10.77 16.48
C PHE A 96 -3.55 -9.51 17.11
N PRO A 97 -2.77 -8.64 17.80
CA PRO A 97 -3.31 -7.50 18.52
C PRO A 97 -3.56 -6.32 17.56
N VAL A 98 -4.73 -6.33 16.91
CA VAL A 98 -5.12 -5.29 15.92
C VAL A 98 -5.07 -3.89 16.53
N ASP A 99 -5.48 -3.73 17.79
CA ASP A 99 -5.49 -2.49 18.56
C ASP A 99 -4.10 -1.87 18.80
N LYS A 100 -3.03 -2.65 18.62
CA LYS A 100 -1.63 -2.21 18.81
C LYS A 100 -0.82 -2.26 17.53
N ALA A 101 -1.45 -2.59 16.40
CA ALA A 101 -0.79 -2.71 15.12
C ALA A 101 -0.82 -1.38 14.36
N ALA A 102 0.25 -1.10 13.62
CA ALA A 102 0.17 -0.11 12.54
C ALA A 102 -0.72 -0.69 11.43
N ILE A 103 -1.72 0.07 10.97
CA ILE A 103 -2.68 -0.39 9.95
C ILE A 103 -2.47 0.40 8.66
N PHE A 104 -2.38 -0.32 7.54
CA PHE A 104 -2.32 0.26 6.20
C PHE A 104 -3.40 -0.34 5.31
N TYR A 105 -4.05 0.51 4.52
CA TYR A 105 -4.98 0.11 3.47
C TYR A 105 -4.30 0.31 2.12
N ILE A 106 -4.19 -0.74 1.30
CA ILE A 106 -3.61 -0.66 -0.04
C ILE A 106 -4.68 -0.93 -1.08
N PHE A 107 -5.01 0.09 -1.85
CA PHE A 107 -6.11 0.06 -2.80
C PHE A 107 -5.70 0.60 -4.16
N ASP A 108 -6.31 0.03 -5.19
CA ASP A 108 -6.10 0.43 -6.56
C ASP A 108 -7.07 1.54 -6.94
N ARG A 109 -6.55 2.55 -7.64
CA ARG A 109 -7.39 3.54 -8.29
C ARG A 109 -7.86 2.99 -9.64
N ASP A 110 -8.89 2.15 -9.59
CA ASP A 110 -9.60 1.70 -10.78
C ASP A 110 -10.75 2.65 -11.14
N ASN A 111 -10.59 3.39 -12.24
CA ASN A 111 -11.61 4.31 -12.76
C ASN A 111 -12.90 3.61 -13.23
N LYS A 112 -12.90 2.27 -13.41
CA LYS A 112 -14.05 1.51 -13.91
C LYS A 112 -14.94 0.97 -12.80
N SER A 113 -14.35 0.59 -11.67
CA SER A 113 -15.06 -0.04 -10.55
C SER A 113 -15.17 0.88 -9.32
N ASN A 114 -14.24 1.82 -9.15
CA ASN A 114 -14.18 2.73 -8.00
C ASN A 114 -14.48 4.18 -8.46
N THR A 115 -15.72 4.51 -8.82
CA THR A 115 -16.06 5.83 -9.40
C THR A 115 -16.51 6.91 -8.39
N ASN A 116 -16.67 6.55 -7.11
CA ASN A 116 -17.22 7.47 -6.10
C ASN A 116 -16.16 8.37 -5.47
N THR A 117 -15.92 9.54 -6.06
CA THR A 117 -14.99 10.57 -5.57
C THR A 117 -15.21 10.94 -4.10
N ARG A 118 -16.48 11.05 -3.66
CA ARG A 118 -16.78 11.41 -2.27
C ARG A 118 -16.32 10.36 -1.27
N THR A 119 -16.39 9.07 -1.65
CA THR A 119 -15.87 7.98 -0.81
C THR A 119 -14.35 8.08 -0.69
N PHE A 120 -13.63 8.32 -1.78
CA PHE A 120 -12.17 8.51 -1.74
C PHE A 120 -11.76 9.69 -0.86
N GLU A 121 -12.32 10.88 -1.08
CA GLU A 121 -11.98 12.06 -0.29
C GLU A 121 -12.26 11.85 1.21
N LYS A 122 -13.39 11.22 1.54
CA LYS A 122 -13.74 10.89 2.92
C LYS A 122 -12.72 9.91 3.52
N LEU A 123 -12.38 8.83 2.81
CA LEU A 123 -11.44 7.83 3.28
C LEU A 123 -10.03 8.38 3.41
N ILE A 124 -9.55 9.19 2.46
CA ILE A 124 -8.25 9.87 2.52
C ILE A 124 -8.15 10.78 3.76
N LYS A 125 -9.22 11.54 4.04
CA LYS A 125 -9.28 12.40 5.24
C LYS A 125 -9.32 11.58 6.52
N ASN A 126 -9.97 10.43 6.49
CA ASN A 126 -10.16 9.63 7.69
C ASN A 126 -9.00 8.70 8.02
N LEU A 127 -8.38 8.10 7.01
CA LEU A 127 -7.33 7.10 7.09
C LEU A 127 -5.97 7.75 6.80
N LYS A 128 -5.57 8.62 7.72
CA LYS A 128 -4.45 9.56 7.56
C LYS A 128 -3.17 9.20 8.31
N SER A 129 -3.27 8.29 9.30
CA SER A 129 -2.16 7.86 10.16
C SER A 129 -2.25 6.36 10.38
N SER A 130 -1.12 5.67 10.29
CA SER A 130 -1.06 4.22 10.48
C SER A 130 -1.33 3.78 11.92
N ARG A 131 -1.17 4.69 12.90
CA ARG A 131 -1.23 4.40 14.33
C ARG A 131 -2.28 5.21 15.09
N ASP A 132 -2.57 6.41 14.62
CA ASP A 132 -3.51 7.28 15.35
C ASP A 132 -4.94 7.02 14.90
N PRO A 133 -5.86 6.72 15.84
CA PRO A 133 -7.26 6.58 15.52
C PRO A 133 -7.86 7.91 15.10
N ASN A 134 -8.85 7.87 14.21
CA ASN A 134 -9.63 9.04 13.85
C ASN A 134 -10.60 9.43 14.98
N ASP A 135 -10.60 10.72 15.37
CA ASP A 135 -11.47 11.29 16.42
C ASP A 135 -12.98 11.06 16.19
N TYR A 136 -13.42 10.85 14.95
CA TYR A 136 -14.84 10.74 14.58
C TYR A 136 -15.33 9.30 14.38
N THR A 137 -14.50 8.40 13.86
CA THR A 137 -14.92 7.03 13.51
C THR A 137 -14.21 5.96 14.33
N TYR A 138 -13.24 6.33 15.19
CA TYR A 138 -12.33 5.43 15.90
C TYR A 138 -11.59 4.43 14.98
N THR A 139 -11.66 4.64 13.66
CA THR A 139 -10.98 3.82 12.66
C THR A 139 -9.55 4.32 12.56
N GLN A 140 -8.59 3.44 12.81
CA GLN A 140 -7.16 3.73 12.64
C GLN A 140 -6.66 3.20 11.30
N GLY A 141 -5.66 3.85 10.73
CA GLY A 141 -4.91 3.35 9.59
C GLY A 141 -4.65 4.38 8.50
N LEU A 142 -3.71 4.06 7.62
CA LEU A 142 -3.28 4.92 6.52
C LEU A 142 -3.69 4.34 5.18
N LEU A 143 -4.46 5.09 4.38
CA LEU A 143 -4.83 4.71 3.02
C LEU A 143 -3.71 5.06 2.03
N LEU A 144 -3.25 4.07 1.28
CA LEU A 144 -2.22 4.18 0.26
C LEU A 144 -2.79 3.73 -1.08
N LEU A 145 -2.84 4.66 -2.03
CA LEU A 145 -3.40 4.43 -3.36
C LEU A 145 -2.31 4.07 -4.37
N SER A 146 -2.67 3.22 -5.33
CA SER A 146 -1.84 2.92 -6.50
C SER A 146 -2.61 3.20 -7.80
N TYR A 147 -1.96 3.84 -8.75
CA TYR A 147 -2.53 4.41 -9.96
C TYR A 147 -1.89 3.79 -11.20
N PRO A 148 -2.65 3.10 -12.07
CA PRO A 148 -4.03 2.65 -11.87
C PRO A 148 -4.16 1.48 -10.88
N SER A 149 -3.06 0.79 -10.57
CA SER A 149 -3.06 -0.40 -9.72
C SER A 149 -1.71 -0.64 -9.05
N ILE A 150 -1.64 -1.62 -8.15
CA ILE A 150 -0.43 -2.00 -7.42
C ILE A 150 0.73 -2.39 -8.36
N GLU A 151 0.47 -2.84 -9.58
CA GLU A 151 1.51 -3.07 -10.59
C GLU A 151 2.35 -1.83 -10.89
N SER A 152 1.88 -0.62 -10.56
CA SER A 152 2.70 0.59 -10.61
C SER A 152 3.89 0.54 -9.66
N PHE A 153 3.76 -0.11 -8.51
CA PHE A 153 4.90 -0.41 -7.64
C PHE A 153 5.88 -1.36 -8.34
N THR A 154 5.38 -2.39 -9.02
CA THR A 154 6.21 -3.32 -9.79
C THR A 154 6.94 -2.61 -10.92
N ALA A 155 6.29 -1.68 -11.62
CA ALA A 155 6.94 -0.85 -12.63
C ALA A 155 8.08 -0.01 -12.02
N ALA A 156 7.80 0.67 -10.90
CA ALA A 156 8.74 1.54 -10.19
C ALA A 156 9.98 0.79 -9.65
N ASN A 157 9.87 -0.52 -9.44
CA ASN A 157 11.01 -1.35 -9.04
C ASN A 157 12.07 -1.50 -10.14
N TYR A 158 11.73 -1.25 -11.41
CA TYR A 158 12.58 -1.64 -12.54
C TYR A 158 12.69 -0.64 -13.69
N ILE A 159 11.81 0.35 -13.74
CA ILE A 159 11.73 1.34 -14.82
C ILE A 159 12.05 2.70 -14.22
N ASP A 160 12.97 3.44 -14.83
CA ASP A 160 13.24 4.83 -14.46
C ASP A 160 12.18 5.76 -15.07
N ASN A 161 11.85 6.84 -14.37
CA ASN A 161 10.86 7.83 -14.77
C ASN A 161 9.46 7.21 -14.98
N THR A 162 9.02 6.34 -14.08
CA THR A 162 7.72 5.65 -14.22
C THR A 162 6.54 6.60 -14.29
N PHE A 163 6.65 7.77 -13.66
CA PHE A 163 5.61 8.78 -13.67
C PHE A 163 5.37 9.42 -15.06
N GLU A 164 6.27 9.21 -16.03
CA GLU A 164 6.05 9.61 -17.43
C GLU A 164 5.21 8.60 -18.21
N ILE A 165 5.00 7.39 -17.66
CA ILE A 165 4.19 6.36 -18.26
C ILE A 165 2.73 6.54 -17.85
N GLU A 166 1.83 6.46 -18.83
CA GLU A 166 0.40 6.63 -18.64
C GLU A 166 -0.37 5.36 -19.04
N MET A 167 -1.27 4.90 -18.18
CA MET A 167 -2.10 3.72 -18.41
C MET A 167 -3.56 3.98 -18.00
N ASP A 168 -4.50 3.41 -18.75
CA ASP A 168 -5.93 3.47 -18.39
C ASP A 168 -6.26 2.52 -17.24
N THR A 169 -5.75 1.28 -17.29
CA THR A 169 -6.12 0.23 -16.31
C THR A 169 -4.94 -0.57 -15.80
N GLY A 170 -5.12 -1.20 -14.64
CA GLY A 170 -4.18 -2.21 -14.12
C GLY A 170 -3.97 -3.37 -15.08
N ASN A 171 -5.01 -3.81 -15.79
CA ASN A 171 -4.90 -4.87 -16.82
C ASN A 171 -3.97 -4.48 -17.98
N SER A 172 -4.06 -3.23 -18.46
CA SER A 172 -3.14 -2.72 -19.49
C SER A 172 -1.71 -2.63 -18.98
N LEU A 173 -1.51 -2.20 -17.74
CA LEU A 173 -0.20 -2.14 -17.11
C LEU A 173 0.40 -3.54 -16.91
N LYS A 174 -0.39 -4.50 -16.44
CA LYS A 174 0.03 -5.89 -16.27
C LYS A 174 0.47 -6.51 -17.59
N SER A 175 -0.30 -6.28 -18.65
CA SER A 175 0.04 -6.72 -20.01
C SER A 175 1.34 -6.08 -20.50
N TYR A 176 1.53 -4.79 -20.24
CA TYR A 176 2.75 -4.05 -20.55
C TYR A 176 3.97 -4.64 -19.81
N LEU A 177 3.87 -4.89 -18.51
CA LEU A 177 4.97 -5.45 -17.71
C LEU A 177 5.32 -6.89 -18.12
N HIS A 178 4.32 -7.70 -18.46
CA HIS A 178 4.51 -9.08 -18.91
C HIS A 178 5.36 -9.17 -20.18
N HIS A 179 5.29 -8.17 -21.07
CA HIS A 179 6.09 -8.13 -22.30
C HIS A 179 7.60 -8.12 -22.04
N PHE A 180 8.04 -7.55 -20.91
CA PHE A 180 9.46 -7.40 -20.62
C PHE A 180 10.07 -8.61 -19.90
N HIS A 181 9.26 -9.58 -19.42
CA HIS A 181 9.60 -10.80 -18.66
C HIS A 181 10.46 -10.64 -17.39
N LYS A 182 11.29 -9.58 -17.29
CA LYS A 182 12.16 -9.25 -16.16
C LYS A 182 11.42 -8.45 -15.09
N PHE A 183 10.34 -7.76 -15.44
CA PHE A 183 9.54 -6.95 -14.53
C PHE A 183 8.49 -7.82 -13.84
N THR A 184 8.91 -8.48 -12.75
CA THR A 184 8.07 -9.43 -12.02
C THR A 184 8.19 -9.22 -10.52
N ASN A 185 7.08 -9.42 -9.81
CA ASN A 185 7.04 -9.37 -8.35
C ASN A 185 8.00 -10.38 -7.70
N GLN A 186 8.37 -11.45 -8.43
CA GLN A 186 9.24 -12.50 -7.91
C GLN A 186 10.66 -12.03 -7.61
N LYS A 187 11.16 -11.03 -8.35
CA LYS A 187 12.55 -10.54 -8.32
C LYS A 187 12.77 -9.29 -7.47
N ILE A 188 11.71 -8.83 -6.80
CA ILE A 188 11.78 -7.68 -5.88
C ILE A 188 12.80 -7.99 -4.79
N ASN A 189 13.73 -7.05 -4.58
CA ASN A 189 14.79 -7.11 -3.58
C ASN A 189 15.08 -5.70 -3.02
N GLN A 190 16.10 -5.57 -2.19
CA GLN A 190 16.46 -4.29 -1.57
C GLN A 190 16.70 -3.18 -2.60
N ASP A 191 17.51 -3.42 -3.63
CA ASP A 191 17.89 -2.41 -4.62
C ASP A 191 16.66 -1.95 -5.43
N THR A 192 15.79 -2.89 -5.80
CA THR A 192 14.58 -2.56 -6.57
C THR A 192 13.57 -1.79 -5.73
N ILE A 193 13.48 -2.07 -4.42
CA ILE A 193 12.65 -1.28 -3.50
C ILE A 193 13.19 0.16 -3.37
N LEU A 194 14.51 0.34 -3.33
CA LEU A 194 15.12 1.67 -3.33
C LEU A 194 14.81 2.41 -4.64
N SER A 195 14.88 1.74 -5.79
CA SER A 195 14.41 2.31 -7.07
C SER A 195 12.95 2.76 -7.00
N ALA A 196 12.05 1.91 -6.46
CA ALA A 196 10.65 2.25 -6.33
C ALA A 196 10.41 3.45 -5.40
N ALA A 197 11.18 3.56 -4.31
CA ALA A 197 11.12 4.70 -3.41
C ALA A 197 11.59 5.99 -4.10
N HIS A 198 12.68 5.94 -4.86
CA HIS A 198 13.13 7.10 -5.65
C HIS A 198 12.10 7.54 -6.69
N GLU A 199 11.48 6.60 -7.40
CA GLU A 199 10.44 6.91 -8.39
C GLU A 199 9.19 7.50 -7.74
N MET A 200 8.77 6.99 -6.57
CA MET A 200 7.70 7.59 -5.78
C MET A 200 8.04 9.04 -5.38
N LEU A 201 9.25 9.30 -4.88
CA LEU A 201 9.65 10.67 -4.50
C LEU A 201 9.70 11.61 -5.71
N ARG A 202 10.23 11.16 -6.84
CA ARG A 202 10.20 11.94 -8.10
C ARG A 202 8.77 12.25 -8.53
N ALA A 203 7.85 11.30 -8.43
CA ALA A 203 6.44 11.52 -8.72
C ALA A 203 5.83 12.58 -7.78
N LEU A 204 6.09 12.51 -6.47
CA LEU A 204 5.63 13.52 -5.52
C LEU A 204 6.16 14.91 -5.87
N THR A 205 7.46 15.05 -6.17
CA THR A 205 8.04 16.34 -6.63
C THR A 205 7.38 16.83 -7.92
N ASN A 206 7.10 15.95 -8.89
CA ASN A 206 6.42 16.32 -10.13
C ASN A 206 4.96 16.79 -9.91
N ILE A 207 4.31 16.33 -8.85
CA ILE A 207 2.99 16.79 -8.40
C ILE A 207 3.11 18.12 -7.61
N GLY A 208 4.33 18.56 -7.29
CA GLY A 208 4.64 19.74 -6.49
C GLY A 208 4.56 19.48 -4.98
N ILE A 209 4.85 18.24 -4.55
CA ILE A 209 4.94 17.84 -3.14
C ILE A 209 6.43 17.66 -2.81
N ASP A 210 7.00 18.67 -2.17
CA ASP A 210 8.41 18.66 -1.76
C ASP A 210 8.59 18.24 -0.29
N ASP A 211 7.53 18.31 0.50
CA ASP A 211 7.50 17.90 1.92
C ASP A 211 6.14 17.27 2.24
N TYR A 212 6.12 16.34 3.20
CA TYR A 212 4.91 15.65 3.65
C TYR A 212 5.03 15.18 5.10
N ASN A 213 3.89 15.18 5.79
CA ASN A 213 3.78 14.69 7.16
C ASN A 213 3.35 13.21 7.17
N LEU A 214 4.15 12.32 7.74
CA LEU A 214 3.79 10.91 7.89
C LEU A 214 2.80 10.66 9.04
N ASP A 215 2.78 11.53 10.06
CA ASP A 215 1.82 11.44 11.17
C ASP A 215 0.41 11.90 10.76
N ASP A 216 0.31 12.70 9.69
CA ASP A 216 -0.95 13.06 9.05
C ASP A 216 -0.75 13.19 7.53
N PHE A 217 -0.88 12.07 6.84
CA PHE A 217 -0.64 11.98 5.41
C PHE A 217 -1.83 12.42 4.55
N SER A 218 -2.93 12.88 5.18
CA SER A 218 -4.19 13.18 4.47
C SER A 218 -4.03 14.28 3.41
N ALA A 219 -3.33 15.37 3.74
CA ALA A 219 -3.13 16.49 2.83
C ALA A 219 -2.31 16.09 1.60
N THR A 220 -1.22 15.35 1.81
CA THR A 220 -0.36 14.84 0.75
C THR A 220 -1.12 13.88 -0.16
N ASN A 221 -1.81 12.91 0.44
CA ASN A 221 -2.58 11.91 -0.30
C ASN A 221 -3.74 12.54 -1.09
N LEU A 222 -4.41 13.54 -0.52
CA LEU A 222 -5.46 14.28 -1.22
C LEU A 222 -4.90 15.03 -2.43
N LYS A 223 -3.74 15.66 -2.30
CA LYS A 223 -3.08 16.36 -3.43
C LYS A 223 -2.67 15.39 -4.54
N VAL A 224 -2.15 14.22 -4.20
CA VAL A 224 -1.88 13.15 -5.18
C VAL A 224 -3.17 12.72 -5.88
N TYR A 225 -4.23 12.47 -5.11
CA TYR A 225 -5.52 12.07 -5.65
C TYR A 225 -6.11 13.11 -6.60
N GLU A 226 -6.14 14.38 -6.21
CA GLU A 226 -6.64 15.47 -7.03
C GLU A 226 -5.83 15.64 -8.32
N TYR A 227 -4.50 15.51 -8.25
CA TYR A 227 -3.64 15.57 -9.44
C TYR A 227 -4.00 14.46 -10.43
N GLU A 228 -4.06 13.21 -9.95
CA GLU A 228 -4.34 12.04 -10.80
C GLU A 228 -5.76 12.07 -11.38
N GLU A 229 -6.79 12.46 -10.60
CA GLU A 229 -8.15 12.59 -11.12
C GLU A 229 -8.27 13.73 -12.15
N ASN A 230 -7.57 14.85 -11.94
CA ASN A 230 -7.52 15.94 -12.92
C ASN A 230 -6.83 15.49 -14.21
N HIS A 231 -5.68 14.81 -14.11
CA HIS A 231 -4.97 14.26 -15.25
C HIS A 231 -5.85 13.25 -16.01
N TYR A 232 -6.48 12.31 -15.29
CA TYR A 232 -7.40 11.35 -15.89
C TYR A 232 -8.60 12.02 -16.57
N SER A 233 -9.13 13.09 -15.99
CA SER A 233 -10.28 13.80 -16.59
C SER A 233 -9.98 14.29 -18.02
N ILE A 234 -8.73 14.68 -18.29
CA ILE A 234 -8.23 15.21 -19.57
C ILE A 234 -7.76 14.08 -20.49
N TYR A 235 -6.90 13.19 -19.99
CA TYR A 235 -6.16 12.23 -20.82
C TYR A 235 -6.78 10.83 -20.84
N LYS A 236 -7.74 10.54 -19.96
CA LYS A 236 -8.35 9.22 -19.75
C LYS A 236 -7.32 8.13 -19.45
N LYS A 237 -6.25 8.51 -18.77
CA LYS A 237 -5.19 7.65 -18.26
C LYS A 237 -4.69 8.22 -16.94
N TYR A 238 -4.15 7.35 -16.10
CA TYR A 238 -3.41 7.73 -14.91
C TYR A 238 -1.91 7.67 -15.19
N LYS A 239 -1.14 8.50 -14.50
CA LYS A 239 0.32 8.33 -14.45
C LYS A 239 0.65 7.22 -13.46
N LEU A 240 1.73 6.48 -13.73
CA LEU A 240 2.09 5.38 -12.85
C LEU A 240 2.66 5.89 -11.53
N LEU A 241 1.94 5.64 -10.44
CA LEU A 241 2.35 5.97 -9.08
C LEU A 241 1.81 4.91 -8.12
N SER A 242 2.63 4.45 -7.18
CA SER A 242 2.17 3.69 -6.02
C SER A 242 2.70 4.32 -4.74
N LEU A 243 1.81 4.52 -3.77
CA LEU A 243 2.17 5.05 -2.45
C LEU A 243 2.62 3.95 -1.47
N LEU A 244 2.82 2.70 -1.90
CA LEU A 244 3.23 1.60 -1.02
C LEU A 244 4.53 1.92 -0.24
N CYS A 245 5.50 2.61 -0.85
CA CYS A 245 6.74 2.98 -0.17
C CYS A 245 6.54 3.94 1.02
N ILE A 246 5.40 4.65 1.12
CA ILE A 246 5.04 5.44 2.30
C ILE A 246 4.91 4.54 3.54
N SER A 247 4.40 3.30 3.39
CA SER A 247 4.38 2.36 4.52
C SER A 247 5.78 1.97 5.00
N LEU A 248 6.76 1.89 4.10
CA LEU A 248 8.13 1.56 4.46
C LEU A 248 8.82 2.74 5.17
N LEU A 249 8.50 3.98 4.76
CA LEU A 249 8.95 5.20 5.43
C LEU A 249 8.34 5.33 6.82
N ASP A 250 7.01 5.17 6.94
CA ASP A 250 6.28 5.22 8.21
C ASP A 250 6.80 4.18 9.23
N LEU A 251 7.11 2.97 8.75
CA LEU A 251 7.68 1.91 9.59
C LEU A 251 9.17 2.14 9.91
N GLY A 252 9.83 3.13 9.31
CA GLY A 252 11.25 3.40 9.43
C GLY A 252 12.13 2.29 8.83
N LEU A 253 11.60 1.55 7.85
CA LEU A 253 12.30 0.52 7.10
C LEU A 253 13.19 1.11 6.00
N ILE A 254 12.78 2.26 5.48
CA ILE A 254 13.61 3.15 4.67
C ILE A 254 13.56 4.55 5.27
N ASN A 255 14.64 5.32 5.16
CA ASN A 255 14.64 6.74 5.53
C ASN A 255 15.19 7.57 4.39
N ILE A 256 14.71 8.82 4.28
CA ILE A 256 15.23 9.81 3.36
C ILE A 256 16.22 10.68 4.13
N GLU A 257 17.42 10.80 3.61
CA GLU A 257 18.46 11.68 4.11
C GLU A 257 18.65 12.82 3.10
N ASP A 258 18.74 14.05 3.63
CA ASP A 258 19.05 15.26 2.86
C ASP A 258 20.52 15.33 2.43
#